data_AF-A0A971TRL0-F1
#
_entry.id   AF-A0A971TRL0-F1
#
_cell.length_a   1.000
_cell.length_b   1.000
_cell.length_c   1.000
_cell.angle_alpha   90.00
_cell.angle_beta   90.00
_cell.angle_gamma   90.00
#
_symmetry.space_group_name_H-M   'P 1'
#
loop_
_entity.id
_entity.type
_entity.pdbx_description
1 polymer ?
#
loop_
_entity_poly.entity_id
_entity_poly.type
_entity_poly.pdbx_seq_one_letter_code
_entity_poly.pdbx_strand_id
1 'polypeptide(L)'
;MLTDPEFLKRLETLFLLTRKVLGGSMRADRRSQRKGSGINFADYAEYHFGDDYRHVDWNIYGRLESLVVKLYEIEEDVTVHFLLDCSP
;
A
#
# COMPACT_ATOMS: atom_id res chain seq x y z
N MET A 1 -37.56 -6.29 -7.73
CA MET A 1 -36.69 -5.15 -8.09
C MET A 1 -35.26 -5.29 -7.56
N LEU A 2 -35.01 -5.87 -6.38
CA LEU A 2 -33.64 -6.23 -5.95
C LEU A 2 -33.08 -7.54 -6.52
N THR A 3 -33.97 -8.41 -6.99
CA THR A 3 -33.65 -9.70 -7.62
C THR A 3 -33.80 -9.65 -9.14
N ASP A 4 -33.90 -8.45 -9.71
CA ASP A 4 -33.99 -8.30 -11.16
C ASP A 4 -32.70 -8.85 -11.81
N PRO A 5 -32.80 -9.74 -12.82
CA PRO A 5 -31.63 -10.37 -13.42
C PRO A 5 -30.63 -9.35 -13.99
N GLU A 6 -31.09 -8.21 -14.48
CA GLU A 6 -30.21 -7.17 -15.02
C GLU A 6 -29.43 -6.45 -13.91
N PHE A 7 -30.08 -6.18 -12.79
CA PHE A 7 -29.44 -5.63 -11.59
C PHE A 7 -28.39 -6.58 -11.02
N LEU A 8 -28.71 -7.87 -10.88
CA LEU A 8 -27.76 -8.87 -10.37
C LEU A 8 -26.52 -8.99 -11.28
N LYS A 9 -26.70 -8.92 -12.59
CA LYS A 9 -25.60 -8.97 -13.56
C LYS A 9 -24.69 -7.74 -13.47
N ARG A 10 -25.28 -6.56 -13.22
CA ARG A 10 -24.51 -5.33 -12.94
C ARG A 10 -23.74 -5.41 -11.62
N LEU A 11 -24.37 -5.95 -10.58
CA LEU A 11 -23.74 -6.11 -9.26
C LEU A 11 -22.56 -7.10 -9.32
N GLU A 12 -22.72 -8.21 -10.04
CA GLU A 12 -21.67 -9.20 -10.25
C GLU A 12 -20.47 -8.61 -11.01
N THR A 13 -20.74 -7.82 -12.06
CA THR A 13 -19.70 -7.10 -12.82
C THR A 13 -18.95 -6.11 -11.92
N LEU A 14 -19.67 -5.36 -11.08
CA LEU A 14 -19.07 -4.42 -10.15
C LEU A 14 -18.20 -5.18 -9.12
N PHE A 15 -18.73 -6.24 -8.51
CA PHE A 15 -18.02 -7.07 -7.54
C PHE A 15 -16.69 -7.63 -8.09
N LEU A 16 -16.67 -8.08 -9.35
CA LEU A 16 -15.46 -8.55 -10.01
C LEU A 16 -14.42 -7.44 -10.19
N LEU A 17 -14.86 -6.22 -10.54
CA LEU A 17 -13.98 -5.05 -10.62
C LEU A 17 -13.44 -4.66 -9.24
N THR A 18 -14.29 -4.62 -8.22
CA THR A 18 -13.87 -4.27 -6.85
C THR A 18 -12.89 -5.29 -6.30
N ARG A 19 -13.10 -6.60 -6.54
CA ARG A 19 -12.16 -7.64 -6.11
C ARG A 19 -10.80 -7.55 -6.81
N LYS A 20 -10.76 -7.10 -8.07
CA LYS A 20 -9.49 -6.84 -8.78
C LYS A 20 -8.76 -5.62 -8.22
N VAL A 21 -9.49 -4.59 -7.81
CA VAL A 21 -8.92 -3.37 -7.20
C VAL A 21 -8.50 -3.61 -5.74
N LEU A 22 -9.31 -4.33 -4.95
CA LEU A 22 -9.08 -4.62 -3.54
C LEU A 22 -8.14 -5.81 -3.30
N GLY A 23 -8.13 -6.77 -4.24
CA GLY A 23 -7.24 -7.94 -4.22
C GLY A 23 -5.76 -7.60 -4.40
N GLY A 24 -5.43 -6.35 -4.70
CA GLY A 24 -4.06 -5.82 -4.66
C GLY A 24 -3.54 -5.53 -3.25
N SER A 25 -4.28 -5.87 -2.19
CA SER A 25 -3.88 -5.55 -0.82
C SER A 25 -4.22 -6.64 0.19
N MET A 26 -3.55 -7.78 0.06
CA MET A 26 -3.23 -8.55 1.25
C MET A 26 -2.23 -7.74 2.09
N ARG A 27 -2.74 -7.30 3.23
CA ARG A 27 -2.18 -6.43 4.27
C ARG A 27 -0.82 -6.87 4.88
N ALA A 28 -0.17 -7.90 4.35
CA ALA A 28 1.05 -8.47 4.91
C ALA A 28 2.33 -8.02 4.17
N ASP A 29 2.24 -7.60 2.90
CA ASP A 29 3.41 -7.33 2.06
C ASP A 29 3.32 -6.01 1.27
N ARG A 30 2.62 -4.99 1.81
CA ARG A 30 2.79 -3.64 1.28
C ARG A 30 4.14 -3.08 1.75
N ARG A 31 5.24 -3.57 1.16
CA ARG A 31 6.33 -2.66 0.82
C ARG A 31 5.72 -1.68 -0.17
N SER A 32 5.45 -0.46 0.27
CA SER A 32 4.99 0.59 -0.63
C SER A 32 5.85 0.60 -1.90
N GLN A 33 5.23 0.40 -3.07
CA GLN A 33 5.90 0.63 -4.36
C GLN A 33 6.00 2.13 -4.67
N ARG A 34 5.40 3.00 -3.84
CA ARG A 34 5.41 4.46 -4.01
C ARG A 34 6.43 5.08 -3.06
N LYS A 35 7.51 5.60 -3.63
CA LYS A 35 8.52 6.38 -2.91
C LYS A 35 7.92 7.73 -2.52
N GLY A 36 7.36 7.81 -1.31
CA GLY A 36 7.06 9.05 -0.61
C GLY A 36 8.06 9.26 0.53
N SER A 37 8.44 10.51 0.81
CA SER A 37 9.29 10.84 1.96
C SER A 37 8.42 10.92 3.21
N GLY A 38 8.19 9.78 3.85
CA GLY A 38 7.71 9.76 5.23
C GLY A 38 8.58 10.62 6.13
N ILE A 39 7.99 11.35 7.08
CA ILE A 39 8.76 12.16 8.05
C ILE A 39 9.16 11.32 9.26
N ASN A 40 8.32 10.35 9.64
CA ASN A 40 8.53 9.52 10.82
C ASN A 40 9.47 8.35 10.48
N PHE A 41 10.57 8.25 11.22
CA PHE A 41 11.46 7.10 11.14
C PHE A 41 10.71 5.83 11.55
N ALA A 42 10.83 4.78 10.74
CA ALA A 42 10.24 3.48 11.01
C ALA A 42 11.28 2.46 11.48
N ASP A 43 12.31 2.22 10.66
CA ASP A 43 13.34 1.21 10.95
C ASP A 43 14.57 1.38 10.02
N TYR A 44 15.52 0.46 10.12
CA TYR A 44 16.60 0.25 9.15
C TYR A 44 16.34 -0.99 8.30
N ALA A 45 16.80 -0.94 7.04
CA ALA A 45 16.93 -2.12 6.20
C ALA A 45 18.35 -2.22 5.64
N GLU A 46 18.77 -3.44 5.31
CA GLU A 46 20.00 -3.67 4.55
C GLU A 46 19.90 -3.00 3.18
N TYR A 47 20.95 -2.28 2.78
CA TYR A 47 21.02 -1.65 1.48
C TYR A 47 21.10 -2.71 0.37
N HIS A 48 20.28 -2.55 -0.66
CA HIS A 48 20.34 -3.32 -1.88
C HIS A 48 20.62 -2.41 -3.08
N PHE A 49 21.23 -2.98 -4.12
CA PHE A 49 21.48 -2.25 -5.36
C PHE A 49 20.16 -1.74 -5.96
N GLY A 50 20.07 -0.42 -6.17
CA GLY A 50 18.86 0.26 -6.63
C GLY A 50 18.12 1.06 -5.54
N ASP A 51 18.52 0.89 -4.28
CA ASP A 51 18.09 1.77 -3.20
C ASP A 51 18.65 3.17 -3.36
N ASP A 52 17.90 4.15 -2.85
CA ASP A 52 18.29 5.56 -2.93
C ASP A 52 19.35 5.85 -1.85
N TYR A 53 20.59 6.09 -2.28
CA TYR A 53 21.73 6.36 -1.42
C TYR A 53 21.55 7.54 -0.46
N ARG A 54 20.61 8.45 -0.74
CA ARG A 54 20.29 9.57 0.15
C ARG A 54 19.72 9.12 1.50
N HIS A 55 19.18 7.90 1.56
CA HIS A 55 18.64 7.32 2.79
C HIS A 55 19.68 6.45 3.54
N VAL A 56 20.91 6.32 3.03
CA VAL A 56 21.96 5.56 3.72
C VAL A 56 22.36 6.26 5.02
N ASP A 57 22.45 5.50 6.11
CA ASP A 57 23.02 6.01 7.36
C ASP A 57 24.55 5.83 7.40
N TRP A 58 25.25 6.90 7.03
CA TRP A 58 26.71 6.92 7.00
C TRP A 58 27.35 6.83 8.39
N ASN A 59 26.64 7.19 9.46
CA ASN A 59 27.17 7.08 10.83
C ASN A 59 27.12 5.62 11.32
N ILE A 60 26.08 4.86 10.96
CA ILE A 60 26.06 3.41 11.21
C ILE A 60 27.15 2.73 10.39
N TYR A 61 27.27 3.06 9.10
CA TYR A 61 28.32 2.50 8.25
C TYR A 61 29.71 2.75 8.83
N GLY A 62 30.01 3.98 9.27
CA GLY A 62 31.30 4.31 9.86
C GLY A 62 31.61 3.61 11.20
N ARG A 63 30.61 3.04 11.89
CA ARG A 63 30.79 2.36 13.18
C ARG A 63 30.76 0.85 13.08
N LEU A 64 29.92 0.32 12.20
CA LEU A 64 29.60 -1.10 12.11
C LEU A 64 30.03 -1.73 10.78
N GLU A 65 30.53 -0.93 9.84
CA GLU A 65 30.87 -1.34 8.47
C GLU A 65 29.71 -2.03 7.72
N SER A 66 28.47 -1.78 8.17
CA SER A 66 27.24 -2.33 7.59
C SER A 66 26.49 -1.23 6.86
N LEU A 67 26.09 -1.53 5.62
CA LEU A 67 25.40 -0.57 4.76
C LEU A 67 23.89 -0.74 4.92
N VAL A 68 23.27 0.26 5.56
CA VAL A 68 21.84 0.27 5.85
C VAL A 68 21.17 1.54 5.34
N VAL A 69 19.90 1.43 4.96
CA VAL A 69 19.03 2.55 4.58
C VAL A 69 17.98 2.79 5.66
N LYS A 70 17.67 4.07 5.90
CA LYS A 70 16.57 4.49 6.76
C LYS A 70 15.24 4.26 6.07
N LEU A 71 14.35 3.57 6.75
CA LEU A 71 12.95 3.43 6.38
C LEU A 71 12.12 4.45 7.14
N TYR A 72 11.14 5.02 6.45
CA TYR A 72 10.20 5.98 7.00
C TYR A 72 8.78 5.47 6.81
N GLU A 73 7.89 5.80 7.74
CA GLU A 73 6.48 5.51 7.62
C GLU A 73 5.88 6.29 6.46
N ILE A 74 5.14 5.60 5.58
CA ILE A 74 4.42 6.24 4.50
C ILE A 74 2.96 6.35 4.93
N GLU A 75 2.49 7.58 5.12
CA GLU A 75 1.07 7.85 5.29
C GLU A 75 0.36 7.65 3.93
N GLU A 76 -0.51 6.65 3.86
CA GLU A 76 -1.39 6.44 2.71
C GLU A 76 -2.82 6.79 3.11
N ASP A 77 -3.39 7.81 2.47
CA ASP A 77 -4.82 8.10 2.57
C ASP A 77 -5.62 7.00 1.88
N VAL A 78 -6.35 6.20 2.68
CA VAL A 78 -7.25 5.18 2.16
C VAL A 78 -8.61 5.80 1.92
N THR A 79 -9.01 5.89 0.65
CA THR A 79 -10.39 6.28 0.30
C THR A 79 -11.32 5.06 0.45
N VAL A 80 -12.27 5.15 1.38
CA VAL A 80 -13.30 4.13 1.58
C VAL A 80 -14.62 4.62 0.99
N HIS A 81 -15.23 3.81 0.12
CA HIS A 81 -16.55 4.09 -0.44
C HIS A 81 -17.62 3.26 0.26
N PHE A 82 -18.62 3.93 0.83
CA PHE A 82 -19.84 3.28 1.33
C PHE A 82 -20.91 3.34 0.26
N LEU A 83 -21.41 2.17 -0.14
CA LEU A 83 -22.56 2.03 -1.03
C LEU A 83 -23.70 1.45 -0.20
N LEU A 84 -24.73 2.26 0.03
CA LEU A 84 -25.92 1.85 0.78
C LEU A 84 -27.07 1.68 -0.22
N ASP A 85 -27.64 0.49 -0.26
CA ASP A 85 -28.87 0.24 -1.02
C ASP A 85 -30.07 0.67 -0.16
N CYS A 86 -30.78 1.70 -0.62
CA CYS A 86 -31.96 2.25 0.04
C CYS A 86 -33.24 1.94 -0.77
N SER A 87 -33.22 0.89 -1.59
CA SER A 87 -34.42 0.38 -2.23
C SER A 87 -35.51 0.02 -1.18
N PRO A 88 -36.80 0.18 -1.51
CA PRO A 88 -37.90 -0.27 -0.65
C PRO A 88 -37.89 -1.79 -0.39
#